data_AF-W2C5A7-F1
#
_entry.id   AF-W2C5A7-F1
#
_cell.length_a   1.000
_cell.length_b   1.000
_cell.length_c   1.000
_cell.angle_alpha   90.00
_cell.angle_beta   90.00
_cell.angle_gamma   90.00
#
_symmetry.space_group_name_H-M   'P 1'
#
loop_
_entity.id
_entity.type
_entity.pdbx_description
1 polymer ?
#
loop_
_entity_poly.entity_id
_entity_poly.type
_entity_poly.pdbx_seq_one_letter_code
_entity_poly.pdbx_strand_id
1 'polypeptide(L)'
;MLDSLGLSHERLEQSGELEKMLNWQKSNLVSIAIPIGDTTIYTEARLAFRTDNEGNIGLAIHAMRKEPQLDYPYMGYKFSPEEKEQLLATGNLGKTIEVTPKSGEPFAAYVSIDPQTNEIIALRADRVSIPQEIKGVILSDQQYKDLVEGKAVKVEGMTAKSGKSFDATLQVNAEKKGIEFIFGENKSLKERQEQRQDRQQSKAPRKLCGLELSEKQRNKAISPIRSTIERTFSSIRRWFHGGRCRYRGLAKTHTQNILKSIAFNLYRTPGIIMSSCIG
;
A
#
# COMPACT_ATOMS: atom_id res chain seq x y z
N MET A 1 23.33 -1.14 7.75
CA MET A 1 22.49 -0.63 6.62
C MET A 1 21.04 -0.41 7.03
N LEU A 2 20.41 -1.32 7.78
CA LEU A 2 19.04 -1.09 8.28
C LEU A 2 19.01 -0.12 9.49
N ASP A 3 19.99 -0.20 10.38
CA ASP A 3 20.07 0.70 11.54
C ASP A 3 20.23 2.17 11.12
N SER A 4 20.96 2.44 10.04
CA SER A 4 21.09 3.80 9.46
C SER A 4 19.78 4.35 8.89
N LEU A 5 18.75 3.50 8.73
CA LEU A 5 17.39 3.88 8.35
C LEU A 5 16.45 3.94 9.57
N GLY A 6 16.96 3.84 10.79
CA GLY A 6 16.16 3.78 12.01
C GLY A 6 15.40 2.47 12.20
N LEU A 7 15.91 1.37 11.62
CA LEU A 7 15.29 0.04 11.70
C LEU A 7 16.22 -0.93 12.41
N SER A 8 15.83 -1.36 13.61
CA SER A 8 16.51 -2.45 14.32
C SER A 8 16.03 -3.81 13.83
N HIS A 9 16.90 -4.81 13.95
CA HIS A 9 16.57 -6.22 13.69
C HIS A 9 15.33 -6.67 14.46
N GLU A 10 15.30 -6.43 15.78
CA GLU A 10 14.21 -6.81 16.68
C GLU A 10 12.86 -6.23 16.22
N ARG A 11 12.83 -4.98 15.75
CA ARG A 11 11.60 -4.33 15.26
C ARG A 11 11.07 -5.02 14.00
N LEU A 12 11.95 -5.39 13.08
CA LEU A 12 11.57 -6.06 11.83
C LEU A 12 11.16 -7.51 12.07
N GLU A 13 11.79 -8.18 13.02
CA GLU A 13 11.47 -9.54 13.43
C GLU A 13 10.10 -9.60 14.13
N GLN A 14 9.86 -8.74 15.12
CA GLN A 14 8.58 -8.68 15.85
C GLN A 14 7.38 -8.34 14.96
N SER A 15 7.61 -7.58 13.88
CA SER A 15 6.58 -7.24 12.90
C SER A 15 6.38 -8.30 11.82
N GLY A 16 7.24 -9.33 11.75
CA GLY A 16 7.23 -10.35 10.70
C GLY A 16 7.69 -9.83 9.34
N GLU A 17 8.21 -8.61 9.26
CA GLU A 17 8.66 -8.02 8.00
C GLU A 17 10.03 -8.54 7.58
N LEU A 18 10.88 -8.90 8.55
CA LEU A 18 12.18 -9.52 8.28
C LEU A 18 12.02 -10.84 7.53
N GLU A 19 11.09 -11.69 7.95
CA GLU A 19 10.82 -13.00 7.32
C GLU A 19 10.41 -12.84 5.84
N LYS A 20 9.58 -11.84 5.53
CA LYS A 20 9.21 -11.55 4.13
C LYS A 20 10.41 -11.13 3.30
N MET A 21 11.24 -10.24 3.85
CA MET A 21 12.43 -9.75 3.17
C MET A 21 13.43 -10.88 2.89
N LEU A 22 13.66 -11.77 3.86
CA LEU A 22 14.51 -12.95 3.71
C LEU A 22 13.97 -13.94 2.67
N ASN A 23 12.65 -14.01 2.50
CA ASN A 23 11.98 -14.76 1.44
C ASN A 23 11.91 -14.00 0.09
N TRP A 24 12.73 -12.96 -0.11
CA TRP A 24 12.81 -12.15 -1.32
C TRP A 24 11.51 -11.43 -1.71
N GLN A 25 10.66 -11.19 -0.72
CA GLN A 25 9.42 -10.41 -0.84
C GLN A 25 9.63 -8.99 -0.31
N LYS A 26 8.78 -8.06 -0.75
CA LYS A 26 8.71 -6.72 -0.18
C LYS A 26 8.00 -6.76 1.17
N SER A 27 8.52 -6.05 2.16
CA SER A 27 7.83 -5.79 3.43
C SER A 27 6.52 -5.04 3.19
N ASN A 28 5.66 -4.98 4.22
CA ASN A 28 4.67 -3.92 4.33
C ASN A 28 5.35 -2.55 4.53
N LEU A 29 4.53 -1.50 4.56
CA LEU A 29 5.01 -0.16 4.90
C LEU A 29 5.60 -0.14 6.30
N VAL A 30 6.86 0.29 6.37
CA VAL A 30 7.59 0.54 7.60
C VAL A 30 8.09 1.98 7.60
N SER A 31 7.99 2.63 8.76
CA SER A 31 8.52 3.97 8.96
C SER A 31 10.05 3.92 9.01
N ILE A 32 10.68 4.64 8.08
CA ILE A 32 12.13 4.77 7.97
C ILE A 32 12.56 6.22 8.17
N ALA A 33 13.79 6.39 8.63
CA ALA A 33 14.46 7.66 8.84
C ALA A 33 15.67 7.74 7.90
N ILE A 34 15.61 8.57 6.86
CA ILE A 34 16.67 8.72 5.86
C ILE A 34 17.51 9.95 6.22
N PRO A 35 18.76 9.79 6.70
CA PRO A 35 19.64 10.92 6.95
C PRO A 35 20.12 11.52 5.61
N ILE A 36 19.98 12.83 5.45
CA ILE A 36 20.45 13.62 4.31
C ILE A 36 21.17 14.85 4.85
N GLY A 37 22.50 14.80 4.88
CA GLY A 37 23.32 15.81 5.54
C GLY A 37 22.91 15.95 7.01
N ASP A 38 22.54 17.17 7.40
CA ASP A 38 22.14 17.49 8.79
C ASP A 38 20.63 17.27 9.05
N THR A 39 19.87 16.85 8.04
CA THR A 39 18.42 16.65 8.15
C THR A 39 18.05 15.17 8.07
N THR A 40 17.01 14.75 8.79
CA THR A 40 16.45 13.40 8.68
C THR A 40 15.06 13.47 8.05
N ILE A 41 14.86 12.74 6.94
CA ILE A 41 13.55 12.60 6.31
C ILE A 41 12.87 11.37 6.88
N TYR A 42 11.67 11.55 7.43
CA TYR A 42 10.83 10.45 7.90
C TYR A 42 9.78 10.12 6.84
N THR A 43 9.71 8.85 6.43
CA THR A 43 8.73 8.40 5.44
C THR A 43 8.36 6.93 5.63
N GLU A 44 7.26 6.52 5.03
CA GLU A 44 6.86 5.11 4.94
C GLU A 44 7.43 4.50 3.66
N ALA A 45 8.03 3.32 3.76
CA ALA A 45 8.57 2.60 2.61
C ALA A 45 8.35 1.09 2.74
N ARG A 46 8.32 0.40 1.60
CA ARG A 46 8.49 -1.05 1.55
C ARG A 46 9.96 -1.36 1.30
N LEU A 47 10.46 -2.41 1.94
CA LEU A 47 11.84 -2.83 1.86
C LEU A 47 11.93 -4.21 1.22
N ALA A 48 12.95 -4.43 0.41
CA ALA A 48 13.24 -5.74 -0.16
C ALA A 48 14.74 -5.94 -0.31
N PHE A 49 15.22 -7.16 -0.09
CA PHE A 49 16.56 -7.52 -0.51
C PHE A 49 16.61 -7.76 -2.03
N ARG A 50 17.74 -7.41 -2.64
CA ARG A 50 18.02 -7.66 -4.04
C ARG A 50 19.45 -8.16 -4.19
N THR A 51 19.68 -9.06 -5.13
CA THR A 51 21.01 -9.43 -5.55
C THR A 51 21.40 -8.65 -6.80
N ASP A 52 22.64 -8.18 -6.85
CA ASP A 52 23.24 -7.68 -8.08
C ASP A 52 23.83 -8.82 -8.93
N ASN A 53 24.43 -8.47 -10.07
CA ASN A 53 25.02 -9.44 -11.00
C ASN A 53 26.25 -10.17 -10.42
N GLU A 54 26.85 -9.65 -9.35
CA GLU A 54 28.01 -10.22 -8.66
C GLU A 54 27.58 -11.09 -7.47
N GLY A 55 26.27 -11.16 -7.19
CA GLY A 55 25.71 -11.92 -6.08
C GLY A 55 25.70 -11.16 -4.75
N ASN A 56 26.07 -9.88 -4.72
CA ASN A 56 26.01 -9.08 -3.50
C ASN A 56 24.56 -8.74 -3.15
N ILE A 57 24.23 -8.79 -1.86
CA ILE A 57 22.90 -8.47 -1.36
C ILE A 57 22.81 -6.97 -1.05
N GLY A 58 21.99 -6.26 -1.81
CA GLY A 58 21.59 -4.88 -1.56
C GLY A 58 20.19 -4.75 -0.96
N LEU A 59 19.89 -3.56 -0.44
CA LEU A 59 18.56 -3.18 0.05
C LEU A 59 17.88 -2.22 -0.93
N ALA A 60 16.70 -2.60 -1.40
CA ALA A 60 15.82 -1.74 -2.17
C ALA A 60 14.80 -1.06 -1.25
N ILE A 61 14.72 0.27 -1.35
CA ILE A 61 13.78 1.11 -0.61
C ILE A 61 12.72 1.64 -1.57
N HIS A 62 11.48 1.22 -1.36
CA HIS A 62 10.32 1.60 -2.17
C HIS A 62 9.47 2.58 -1.37
N ALA A 63 9.80 3.87 -1.44
CA ALA A 63 9.10 4.92 -0.71
C ALA A 63 7.65 5.09 -1.19
N MET A 64 6.74 5.40 -0.26
CA MET A 64 5.35 5.70 -0.57
C MET A 64 5.23 7.00 -1.38
N ARG A 65 4.42 6.97 -2.44
CA ARG A 65 4.06 8.13 -3.27
C ARG A 65 2.56 8.39 -3.19
N LYS A 66 2.19 9.66 -3.34
CA LYS A 66 0.77 10.07 -3.38
C LYS A 66 0.05 9.49 -4.60
N GLU A 67 0.72 9.46 -5.74
CA GLU A 67 0.20 8.98 -7.02
C GLU A 67 1.32 8.37 -7.88
N PRO A 68 0.99 7.46 -8.81
CA PRO A 68 1.96 6.90 -9.73
C PRO A 68 2.43 7.95 -10.73
N GLN A 69 3.74 8.02 -10.95
CA GLN A 69 4.34 8.99 -11.86
C GLN A 69 4.26 8.51 -13.30
N LEU A 70 3.11 8.71 -13.93
CA LEU A 70 2.83 8.24 -15.30
C LEU A 70 3.12 9.29 -16.39
N ASP A 71 3.37 10.54 -16.02
CA ASP A 71 3.57 11.63 -16.98
C ASP A 71 4.99 11.71 -17.56
N TYR A 72 5.94 11.04 -16.93
CA TYR A 72 7.31 10.97 -17.37
C TYR A 72 7.61 9.62 -18.03
N PRO A 73 8.57 9.56 -18.98
CA PRO A 73 9.00 8.29 -19.54
C PRO A 73 9.48 7.34 -18.45
N TYR A 74 8.88 6.16 -18.41
CA TYR A 74 9.27 5.07 -17.53
C TYR A 74 10.18 4.12 -18.31
N MET A 75 11.47 4.09 -17.96
CA MET A 75 12.47 3.26 -18.65
C MET A 75 12.43 3.47 -20.18
N GLY A 76 12.44 4.73 -20.62
CA GLY A 76 12.37 5.08 -22.04
C GLY A 76 10.97 4.96 -22.68
N TYR A 77 10.02 4.28 -22.04
CA TYR A 77 8.66 4.14 -22.55
C TYR A 77 7.75 5.28 -22.06
N LYS A 78 7.00 5.89 -22.97
CA LYS A 78 6.02 6.94 -22.65
C LYS A 78 4.60 6.38 -22.77
N PHE A 79 3.87 6.37 -21.65
CA PHE A 79 2.50 5.87 -21.63
C PHE A 79 1.52 6.77 -22.40
N SER A 80 0.64 6.15 -23.18
CA SER A 80 -0.50 6.81 -23.82
C SER A 80 -1.57 7.17 -22.78
N PRO A 81 -2.49 8.12 -23.06
CA PRO A 81 -3.59 8.43 -22.15
C PRO A 81 -4.43 7.21 -21.75
N GLU A 82 -4.72 6.32 -22.70
CA GLU A 82 -5.48 5.08 -22.48
C GLU A 82 -4.73 4.11 -21.55
N GLU A 83 -3.41 3.97 -21.73
CA GLU A 83 -2.57 3.14 -20.88
C GLU A 83 -2.50 3.68 -19.45
N LYS A 84 -2.45 5.00 -19.29
CA LYS A 84 -2.49 5.64 -17.97
C LYS A 84 -3.81 5.35 -17.28
N GLU A 85 -4.93 5.49 -17.98
CA GLU A 85 -6.25 5.18 -17.45
C GLU A 85 -6.36 3.71 -17.06
N GLN A 86 -5.88 2.80 -17.90
CA GLN A 86 -5.85 1.36 -17.62
C GLN A 86 -5.02 1.01 -16.38
N LEU A 87 -3.83 1.61 -16.23
CA LEU A 87 -2.98 1.44 -15.05
C LEU A 87 -3.64 1.99 -13.78
N LEU A 88 -4.28 3.16 -13.85
CA LEU A 88 -4.99 3.75 -12.72
C LEU A 88 -6.26 2.98 -12.36
N ALA A 89 -6.96 2.41 -13.34
CA ALA A 89 -8.15 1.61 -13.14
C ALA A 89 -7.81 0.24 -12.56
N THR A 90 -6.90 -0.50 -13.20
CA THR A 90 -6.69 -1.92 -12.87
C THR A 90 -5.41 -2.18 -12.07
N GLY A 91 -4.45 -1.26 -12.08
CA GLY A 91 -3.10 -1.47 -11.54
C GLY A 91 -2.19 -2.29 -12.47
N ASN A 92 -2.67 -2.75 -13.63
CA ASN A 92 -1.91 -3.54 -14.59
C ASN A 92 -2.05 -2.93 -15.99
N LEU A 93 -0.97 -2.94 -16.79
CA LEU A 93 -1.00 -2.35 -18.13
C LEU A 93 -1.86 -3.13 -19.12
N GLY A 94 -2.04 -4.43 -18.92
CA GLY A 94 -2.84 -5.28 -19.81
C GLY A 94 -2.13 -5.74 -21.09
N LYS A 95 -0.85 -5.39 -21.24
CA LYS A 95 0.01 -5.84 -22.33
C LYS A 95 1.48 -5.85 -21.92
N THR A 96 2.31 -6.53 -22.69
CA THR A 96 3.78 -6.35 -22.64
C THR A 96 4.21 -5.12 -23.44
N ILE A 97 5.19 -4.40 -22.92
CA ILE A 97 5.85 -3.28 -23.62
C ILE A 97 7.37 -3.49 -23.62
N GLU A 98 8.06 -2.90 -24.60
CA GLU A 98 9.51 -2.84 -24.58
C GLU A 98 9.96 -1.66 -23.70
N VAL A 99 10.84 -1.93 -22.74
CA VAL A 99 11.41 -0.93 -21.84
C VAL A 99 12.94 -0.98 -21.91
N THR A 100 13.56 0.19 -21.77
CA THR A 100 15.01 0.38 -21.82
C THR A 100 15.50 0.94 -20.48
N PRO A 101 16.09 0.11 -19.60
CA PRO A 101 16.70 0.60 -18.37
C PRO A 101 17.85 1.57 -18.66
N LYS A 102 18.21 2.41 -17.68
CA LYS A 102 19.40 3.28 -17.78
C LYS A 102 20.70 2.48 -17.91
N SER A 103 20.71 1.28 -17.35
CA SER A 103 21.81 0.33 -17.39
C SER A 103 21.26 -1.04 -17.78
N GLY A 104 21.70 -1.56 -18.92
CA GLY A 104 21.28 -2.84 -19.47
C GLY A 104 20.53 -2.75 -20.80
N GLU A 105 20.27 -3.91 -21.39
CA GLU A 105 19.61 -4.05 -22.69
C GLU A 105 18.09 -3.83 -22.60
N PRO A 106 17.45 -3.37 -23.69
CA PRO A 106 16.00 -3.36 -23.81
C PRO A 106 15.38 -4.75 -23.58
N PHE A 107 14.17 -4.79 -23.04
CA PHE A 107 13.43 -6.04 -22.86
C PHE A 107 11.92 -5.86 -22.84
N ALA A 108 11.20 -6.90 -23.22
CA ALA A 108 9.74 -6.97 -23.06
C ALA A 108 9.36 -7.16 -21.59
N ALA A 109 8.45 -6.31 -21.09
CA ALA A 109 8.06 -6.25 -19.70
C ALA A 109 6.54 -6.21 -19.51
N TYR A 110 6.06 -6.92 -18.50
CA TYR A 110 4.78 -6.62 -17.87
C TYR A 110 4.94 -5.42 -16.95
N VAL A 111 3.94 -4.53 -16.93
CA VAL A 111 3.96 -3.33 -16.08
C VAL A 111 2.76 -3.31 -15.16
N SER A 112 3.01 -3.11 -13.87
CA SER A 112 1.99 -2.94 -12.84
C SER A 112 2.35 -1.81 -11.88
N ILE A 113 1.36 -1.37 -11.11
CA ILE A 113 1.54 -0.42 -10.01
C ILE A 113 1.52 -1.16 -8.68
N ASP A 114 2.51 -0.92 -7.83
CA ASP A 114 2.50 -1.33 -6.44
C ASP A 114 1.37 -0.57 -5.70
N PRO A 115 0.33 -1.27 -5.23
CA PRO A 115 -0.82 -0.62 -4.60
C PRO A 115 -0.48 0.05 -3.26
N GLN A 116 0.66 -0.24 -2.63
CA GLN A 116 1.04 0.38 -1.35
C GLN A 116 1.91 1.63 -1.53
N THR A 117 2.70 1.68 -2.60
CA THR A 117 3.70 2.74 -2.80
C THR A 117 3.43 3.60 -4.02
N ASN A 118 2.44 3.23 -4.85
CA ASN A 118 2.17 3.80 -6.17
C ASN A 118 3.40 3.78 -7.09
N GLU A 119 4.32 2.84 -6.86
CA GLU A 119 5.49 2.64 -7.71
C GLU A 119 5.12 1.88 -8.98
N ILE A 120 5.63 2.32 -10.13
CA ILE A 120 5.53 1.59 -11.39
C ILE A 120 6.63 0.54 -11.44
N ILE A 121 6.27 -0.70 -11.76
CA ILE A 121 7.17 -1.85 -11.74
C ILE A 121 7.12 -2.56 -13.08
N ALA A 122 8.29 -2.76 -13.68
CA ALA A 122 8.51 -3.65 -14.81
C ALA A 122 8.99 -5.02 -14.33
N LEU A 123 8.33 -6.08 -14.83
CA LEU A 123 8.76 -7.46 -14.70
C LEU A 123 9.10 -7.99 -16.08
N ARG A 124 10.34 -8.47 -16.28
CA ARG A 124 10.75 -9.05 -17.57
C ARG A 124 9.86 -10.23 -17.92
N ALA A 125 9.32 -10.23 -19.14
CA ALA A 125 8.39 -11.27 -19.60
C ALA A 125 9.07 -12.65 -19.67
N ASP A 126 10.34 -12.68 -20.06
CA ASP A 126 11.17 -13.91 -20.16
C ASP A 126 11.41 -14.62 -18.81
N ARG A 127 11.16 -13.96 -17.68
CA ARG A 127 11.32 -14.52 -16.33
C ARG A 127 10.00 -14.99 -15.71
N VAL A 128 8.87 -14.83 -16.40
CA VAL A 128 7.56 -15.25 -15.90
C VAL A 128 7.20 -16.62 -16.45
N SER A 129 7.07 -17.60 -15.56
CA SER A 129 6.56 -18.92 -15.91
C SER A 129 5.04 -18.94 -15.82
N ILE A 130 4.37 -19.05 -16.97
CA ILE A 130 2.90 -19.18 -17.06
C ILE A 130 2.59 -20.65 -17.40
N PRO A 131 2.07 -21.44 -16.46
CA PRO A 131 1.69 -22.82 -16.73
C PRO A 131 0.40 -22.88 -17.55
N GLN A 132 0.26 -23.92 -18.37
CA GLN A 132 -0.95 -24.16 -19.17
C GLN A 132 -2.12 -24.66 -18.33
N GLU A 133 -1.84 -25.32 -17.20
CA GLU A 133 -2.84 -25.70 -16.20
C GLU A 133 -2.72 -24.81 -14.96
N ILE A 134 -3.84 -24.22 -14.56
CA ILE A 134 -3.92 -23.36 -13.37
C ILE A 134 -5.06 -23.88 -12.49
N LYS A 135 -4.71 -24.33 -11.28
CA LYS A 135 -5.69 -24.77 -10.26
C LYS A 135 -6.67 -25.84 -10.77
N GLY A 136 -6.19 -26.79 -11.57
CA GLY A 136 -7.00 -27.89 -12.12
C GLY A 136 -7.72 -27.56 -13.43
N VAL A 137 -7.53 -26.36 -13.99
CA VAL A 137 -8.14 -25.95 -15.26
C VAL A 137 -7.05 -25.78 -16.31
N ILE A 138 -7.21 -26.46 -17.45
CA ILE A 138 -6.34 -26.30 -18.63
C ILE A 138 -6.85 -25.10 -19.42
N LEU A 139 -5.97 -24.12 -19.65
CA LEU A 139 -6.27 -22.94 -20.46
C LEU A 139 -6.40 -23.32 -21.93
N SER A 140 -7.37 -22.71 -22.63
CA SER A 140 -7.40 -22.78 -24.10
C SER A 140 -6.19 -22.07 -24.71
N ASP A 141 -5.82 -22.41 -25.94
CA ASP A 141 -4.69 -21.78 -26.63
C ASP A 141 -4.82 -20.26 -26.70
N GLN A 142 -6.05 -19.76 -26.92
CA GLN A 142 -6.34 -18.33 -26.95
C GLN A 142 -6.19 -17.70 -25.56
N GLN A 143 -6.71 -18.34 -24.50
CA GLN A 143 -6.57 -17.87 -23.11
C GLN A 143 -5.10 -17.84 -22.69
N TYR A 144 -4.35 -18.88 -23.02
CA TYR A 144 -2.92 -18.96 -22.74
C TYR A 144 -2.16 -17.83 -23.45
N LYS A 145 -2.41 -17.64 -24.75
CA LYS A 145 -1.78 -16.58 -25.55
C LYS A 145 -2.12 -15.19 -25.01
N ASP A 146 -3.38 -14.92 -24.71
CA ASP A 146 -3.80 -13.63 -24.16
C ASP A 146 -3.14 -13.34 -22.81
N LEU A 147 -3.01 -14.37 -21.95
CA LEU A 147 -2.34 -14.24 -20.65
C LEU A 147 -0.83 -13.99 -20.80
N VAL A 148 -0.16 -14.67 -21.74
CA VAL A 148 1.25 -14.43 -22.09
C VAL A 148 1.45 -13.02 -22.64
N GLU A 149 0.52 -12.51 -23.44
CA GLU A 149 0.55 -11.12 -23.92
C GLU A 149 0.29 -10.10 -22.79
N GLY A 150 -0.15 -10.54 -21.61
CA GLY A 150 -0.39 -9.70 -20.42
C GLY A 150 -1.84 -9.25 -20.23
N LYS A 151 -2.76 -9.74 -21.07
CA LYS A 151 -4.18 -9.42 -20.99
C LYS A 151 -4.83 -10.13 -19.80
N ALA A 152 -5.98 -9.60 -19.39
CA ALA A 152 -6.81 -10.19 -18.37
C ALA A 152 -7.72 -11.27 -18.99
N VAL A 153 -7.69 -12.48 -18.42
CA VAL A 153 -8.37 -13.66 -18.97
C VAL A 153 -9.30 -14.26 -17.92
N LYS A 154 -10.60 -14.32 -18.21
CA LYS A 154 -11.57 -14.97 -17.32
C LYS A 154 -11.43 -16.49 -17.42
N VAL A 155 -11.30 -17.15 -16.27
CA VAL A 155 -11.22 -18.60 -16.14
C VAL A 155 -12.21 -19.05 -15.08
N GLU A 156 -12.94 -20.12 -15.38
CA GLU A 156 -14.02 -20.65 -14.54
C GLU A 156 -13.67 -22.07 -14.07
N GLY A 157 -14.23 -22.48 -12.93
CA GLY A 157 -14.10 -23.86 -12.43
C GLY A 157 -12.75 -24.20 -11.77
N MET A 158 -11.96 -23.20 -11.37
CA MET A 158 -10.70 -23.43 -10.65
C MET A 158 -10.94 -24.00 -9.26
N THR A 159 -10.06 -24.89 -8.79
CA THR A 159 -10.22 -25.56 -7.49
C THR A 159 -9.35 -24.91 -6.40
N ALA A 160 -9.99 -24.46 -5.31
CA ALA A 160 -9.31 -23.91 -4.15
C ALA A 160 -8.64 -25.01 -3.31
N LYS A 161 -7.71 -24.63 -2.41
CA LYS A 161 -7.13 -25.56 -1.43
C LYS A 161 -8.18 -26.22 -0.53
N SER A 162 -9.35 -25.60 -0.39
CA SER A 162 -10.49 -26.13 0.36
C SER A 162 -11.36 -27.13 -0.43
N GLY A 163 -11.02 -27.40 -1.69
CA GLY A 163 -11.80 -28.25 -2.60
C GLY A 163 -13.01 -27.56 -3.25
N LYS A 164 -13.27 -26.29 -2.95
CA LYS A 164 -14.37 -25.53 -3.58
C LYS A 164 -13.94 -24.98 -4.94
N SER A 165 -14.83 -25.07 -5.92
CA SER A 165 -14.67 -24.42 -7.22
C SER A 165 -14.89 -22.91 -7.11
N PHE A 166 -14.16 -22.14 -7.91
CA PHE A 166 -14.29 -20.69 -8.03
C PHE A 166 -13.90 -20.20 -9.41
N ASP A 167 -14.38 -19.01 -9.75
CA ASP A 167 -14.03 -18.33 -10.99
C ASP A 167 -13.19 -17.09 -10.67
N ALA A 168 -12.26 -16.76 -11.55
CA ALA A 168 -11.46 -15.55 -11.42
C ALA A 168 -10.98 -15.05 -12.78
N THR A 169 -10.69 -13.76 -12.83
CA THR A 169 -9.92 -13.17 -13.94
C THR A 169 -8.44 -13.29 -13.60
N LEU A 170 -7.69 -13.98 -14.45
CA LEU A 170 -6.25 -14.16 -14.35
C LEU A 170 -5.54 -13.07 -15.13
N GLN A 171 -4.49 -12.49 -14.55
CA GLN A 171 -3.64 -11.53 -15.23
C GLN A 171 -2.23 -11.56 -14.65
N VAL A 172 -1.20 -11.39 -15.48
CA VAL A 172 0.16 -11.23 -14.97
C VAL A 172 0.29 -9.87 -14.25
N ASN A 173 0.83 -9.91 -13.04
CA ASN A 173 1.09 -8.73 -12.22
C ASN A 173 2.58 -8.65 -11.88
N ALA A 174 3.20 -7.52 -12.25
CA ALA A 174 4.63 -7.29 -12.09
C ALA A 174 5.06 -7.21 -10.61
N GLU A 175 4.22 -6.65 -9.74
CA GLU A 175 4.47 -6.56 -8.29
C GLU A 175 4.40 -7.94 -7.62
N LYS A 176 3.44 -8.78 -8.03
CA LYS A 176 3.33 -10.16 -7.52
C LYS A 176 4.31 -11.14 -8.16
N LYS A 177 5.10 -10.68 -9.15
CA LYS A 177 6.04 -11.50 -9.91
C LYS A 177 5.39 -12.72 -10.59
N GLY A 178 4.12 -12.63 -10.99
CA GLY A 178 3.38 -13.77 -11.53
C GLY A 178 1.89 -13.52 -11.72
N ILE A 179 1.12 -14.59 -11.80
CA ILE A 179 -0.32 -14.54 -12.08
C ILE A 179 -1.08 -14.10 -10.84
N GLU A 180 -1.85 -13.02 -10.99
CA GLU A 180 -2.82 -12.54 -10.02
C GLU A 180 -4.22 -13.10 -10.34
N PHE A 181 -4.93 -13.48 -9.29
CA PHE A 181 -6.34 -13.86 -9.35
C PHE A 181 -7.19 -12.67 -8.90
N ILE A 182 -8.00 -12.15 -9.82
CA ILE A 182 -8.89 -11.01 -9.61
C ILE A 182 -10.32 -11.55 -9.48
N PHE A 183 -10.96 -11.27 -8.34
CA PHE A 183 -12.29 -11.77 -7.98
C PHE A 183 -13.31 -10.63 -7.90
N GLY A 184 -14.51 -10.84 -8.47
CA GLY A 184 -15.64 -9.92 -8.39
C GLY A 184 -15.59 -8.74 -9.35
N GLU A 185 -16.46 -7.75 -9.16
CA GLU A 185 -16.49 -6.52 -9.96
C GLU A 185 -15.19 -5.73 -9.83
N ASN A 186 -14.76 -5.16 -10.95
CA ASN A 186 -13.51 -4.40 -11.15
C ASN A 186 -13.49 -3.11 -10.30
N LYS A 187 -13.35 -3.24 -8.98
CA LYS A 187 -12.98 -2.11 -8.12
C LYS A 187 -11.69 -1.55 -8.65
N SER A 188 -11.67 -0.24 -8.89
CA SER A 188 -10.49 0.48 -9.32
C SER A 188 -9.34 0.28 -8.33
N LEU A 189 -8.10 0.45 -8.79
CA LEU A 189 -6.91 0.41 -7.93
C LEU A 189 -7.11 1.27 -6.67
N LYS A 190 -7.69 2.46 -6.86
CA LYS A 190 -7.97 3.43 -5.80
C LYS A 190 -8.97 2.91 -4.77
N GLU A 191 -10.09 2.34 -5.21
CA GLU A 191 -11.08 1.75 -4.29
C GLU A 191 -10.51 0.57 -3.49
N ARG A 192 -9.63 -0.22 -4.11
CA ARG A 192 -8.92 -1.32 -3.41
C ARG A 192 -7.91 -0.79 -2.40
N GLN A 193 -7.27 0.35 -2.67
CA GLN A 193 -6.36 1.01 -1.75
C GLN A 193 -7.11 1.60 -0.54
N GLU A 194 -8.23 2.28 -0.77
CA GLU A 194 -9.08 2.87 0.28
C GLU A 194 -9.60 1.78 1.25
N GLN A 195 -10.12 0.66 0.72
CA GLN A 195 -10.55 -0.47 1.55
C GLN A 195 -9.41 -1.11 2.37
N ARG A 196 -8.18 -1.11 1.85
CA ARG A 196 -7.00 -1.60 2.60
C ARG A 196 -6.64 -0.65 3.74
N GLN A 197 -6.69 0.66 3.49
CA GLN A 197 -6.42 1.68 4.52
C GLN A 197 -7.48 1.64 5.64
N ASP A 198 -8.75 1.47 5.32
CA ASP A 198 -9.82 1.31 6.32
C ASP A 198 -9.63 0.07 7.20
N ARG A 199 -9.16 -1.04 6.60
CA ARG A 199 -8.79 -2.25 7.35
C ARG A 199 -7.54 -2.07 8.22
N GLN A 200 -6.59 -1.22 7.84
CA GLN A 200 -5.38 -0.93 8.61
C GLN A 200 -5.59 0.16 9.68
N GLN A 201 -6.55 1.07 9.51
CA GLN A 201 -6.93 2.06 10.54
C GLN A 201 -7.90 1.49 11.58
N SER A 202 -8.65 0.44 11.25
CA SER A 202 -9.46 -0.31 12.22
C SER A 202 -8.63 -1.26 13.10
N LYS A 203 -7.58 -0.73 13.76
CA LYS A 203 -6.77 -1.41 14.79
C LYS A 203 -7.49 -1.51 16.14
N ALA A 204 -8.73 -1.97 16.15
CA ALA A 204 -9.27 -2.64 17.34
C ALA A 204 -9.15 -4.15 17.06
N PRO A 205 -8.32 -4.90 17.80
CA PRO A 205 -8.14 -6.31 17.54
C PRO A 205 -9.48 -7.05 17.66
N ARG A 206 -9.81 -7.88 16.66
CA ARG A 206 -11.02 -8.72 16.67
C ARG A 206 -10.94 -9.85 17.70
N LYS A 207 -9.73 -10.16 18.17
CA LYS A 207 -9.44 -11.17 19.19
C LYS A 207 -8.63 -10.53 20.31
N LEU A 208 -9.14 -10.61 21.53
CA LEU A 208 -8.38 -10.41 22.75
C LEU A 208 -8.32 -11.78 23.45
N CYS A 209 -7.12 -12.31 23.70
CA CYS A 209 -6.93 -13.63 24.33
C CYS A 209 -7.73 -14.78 23.66
N GLY A 210 -7.73 -14.86 22.32
CA GLY A 210 -8.27 -16.03 21.60
C GLY A 210 -9.79 -16.11 21.44
N LEU A 211 -10.55 -15.14 21.95
CA LEU A 211 -12.02 -15.08 21.80
C LEU A 211 -12.44 -13.99 20.79
N GLU A 212 -13.32 -14.34 19.84
CA GLU A 212 -13.95 -13.40 18.90
C GLU A 212 -14.89 -12.46 19.68
N LEU A 213 -14.65 -11.14 19.62
CA LEU A 213 -15.48 -10.16 20.32
C LEU A 213 -16.76 -9.86 19.54
N SER A 214 -17.92 -9.94 20.20
CA SER A 214 -19.19 -9.43 19.65
C SER A 214 -19.11 -7.92 19.37
N GLU A 215 -19.92 -7.40 18.44
CA GLU A 215 -19.95 -5.97 18.11
C GLU A 215 -20.17 -5.07 19.34
N LYS A 216 -20.96 -5.55 20.31
CA LYS A 216 -21.21 -4.85 21.59
C LYS A 216 -19.93 -4.73 22.43
N GLN A 217 -19.11 -5.77 22.48
CA GLN A 217 -17.84 -5.76 23.20
C GLN A 217 -16.79 -4.90 22.49
N ARG A 218 -16.76 -4.92 21.15
CA ARG A 218 -15.91 -4.02 20.35
C ARG A 218 -16.26 -2.55 20.60
N ASN A 219 -17.54 -2.21 20.54
CA ASN A 219 -18.01 -0.84 20.78
C ASN A 219 -17.69 -0.40 22.22
N LYS A 220 -17.76 -1.32 23.19
CA LYS A 220 -17.33 -1.06 24.57
C LYS A 220 -15.82 -0.83 24.69
N ALA A 221 -14.99 -1.59 23.97
CA ALA A 221 -13.54 -1.42 23.98
C ALA A 221 -13.05 -0.12 23.30
N ILE A 222 -13.77 0.34 22.27
CA ILE A 222 -13.47 1.58 21.56
C ILE A 222 -14.06 2.82 22.28
N SER A 223 -15.09 2.61 23.11
CA SER A 223 -15.81 3.68 23.82
C SER A 223 -14.90 4.64 24.62
N PRO A 224 -13.88 4.19 25.37
CA PRO A 224 -12.96 5.09 26.08
C PRO A 224 -12.20 6.02 25.14
N ILE A 225 -11.60 5.47 24.07
CA ILE A 225 -10.86 6.24 23.06
C ILE A 225 -11.79 7.22 22.34
N ARG A 226 -12.95 6.72 21.90
CA ARG A 226 -13.97 7.52 21.22
C ARG A 226 -14.47 8.67 22.10
N SER A 227 -14.72 8.41 23.38
CA SER A 227 -15.17 9.45 24.34
C SER A 227 -14.10 10.53 24.57
N THR A 228 -12.81 10.16 24.57
CA THR A 228 -11.70 11.11 24.71
C THR A 228 -11.55 11.99 23.47
N ILE A 229 -11.71 11.41 22.28
CA ILE A 229 -11.71 12.13 21.00
C ILE A 229 -12.93 13.07 20.93
N GLU A 230 -14.13 12.56 21.22
CA GLU A 230 -15.38 13.33 21.19
C GLU A 230 -15.37 14.47 22.21
N ARG A 231 -14.83 14.27 23.42
CA ARG A 231 -14.60 15.36 24.39
C ARG A 231 -13.67 16.42 23.83
N THR A 232 -12.58 16.02 23.16
CA THR A 232 -11.62 16.97 22.57
C THR A 232 -12.29 17.83 21.51
N PHE A 233 -13.03 17.24 20.58
CA PHE A 233 -13.81 17.99 19.58
C PHE A 233 -14.91 18.84 20.21
N SER A 234 -15.57 18.35 21.27
CA SER A 234 -16.60 19.12 21.99
C SER A 234 -16.01 20.35 22.67
N SER A 235 -14.83 20.24 23.29
CA SER A 235 -14.12 21.39 23.87
C SER A 235 -13.66 22.38 22.80
N ILE A 236 -13.15 21.90 21.66
CA ILE A 236 -12.81 22.77 20.51
C ILE A 236 -14.05 23.49 19.99
N ARG A 237 -15.19 22.78 19.90
CA ARG A 237 -16.48 23.37 19.49
C ARG A 237 -16.97 24.42 20.48
N ARG A 238 -16.86 24.16 21.78
CA ARG A 238 -17.37 25.03 22.86
C ARG A 238 -16.50 26.26 23.10
N TRP A 239 -15.18 26.10 23.17
CA TRP A 239 -14.26 27.17 23.55
C TRP A 239 -13.72 27.94 22.34
N PHE A 240 -13.54 27.26 21.20
CA PHE A 240 -12.92 27.84 20.00
C PHE A 240 -13.88 27.92 18.82
N HIS A 241 -15.18 27.71 19.04
CA HIS A 241 -16.21 27.73 18.00
C HIS A 241 -15.87 26.82 16.81
N GLY A 242 -15.25 25.66 17.09
CA GLY A 242 -14.98 24.61 16.11
C GLY A 242 -16.23 24.17 15.34
N GLY A 243 -16.07 23.73 14.09
CA GLY A 243 -17.17 23.28 13.25
C GLY A 243 -18.05 24.39 12.64
N ARG A 244 -17.77 25.66 12.91
CA ARG A 244 -18.36 26.80 12.17
C ARG A 244 -17.40 27.29 11.09
N CYS A 245 -17.86 27.29 9.85
CA CYS A 245 -17.13 27.84 8.70
C CYS A 245 -17.27 29.37 8.70
N ARG A 246 -16.21 30.08 9.07
CA ARG A 246 -16.20 31.57 9.04
C ARG A 246 -15.73 32.12 7.71
N TYR A 247 -14.96 31.33 6.97
CA TYR A 247 -14.37 31.71 5.68
C TYR A 247 -14.94 30.85 4.56
N ARG A 248 -15.17 31.46 3.39
CA ARG A 248 -15.58 30.75 2.17
C ARG A 248 -14.38 30.06 1.52
N GLY A 249 -14.55 28.78 1.15
CA GLY A 249 -13.56 27.97 0.44
C GLY A 249 -12.84 26.95 1.32
N LEU A 250 -12.66 25.74 0.79
CA LEU A 250 -12.17 24.56 1.51
C LEU A 250 -10.81 24.78 2.17
N ALA A 251 -9.85 25.37 1.45
CA ALA A 251 -8.51 25.65 1.98
C ALA A 251 -8.56 26.58 3.20
N LYS A 252 -9.35 27.67 3.13
CA LYS A 252 -9.48 28.63 4.23
C LYS A 252 -10.20 28.03 5.44
N THR A 253 -11.22 27.21 5.21
CA THR A 253 -11.91 26.46 6.28
C THR A 253 -10.98 25.44 6.93
N HIS A 254 -10.15 24.74 6.15
CA HIS A 254 -9.18 23.79 6.66
C HIS A 254 -8.13 24.47 7.54
N THR A 255 -7.52 25.57 7.07
CA THR A 255 -6.59 26.38 7.84
C THR A 255 -7.22 26.89 9.15
N GLN A 256 -8.47 27.34 9.11
CA GLN A 256 -9.20 27.75 10.31
C GLN A 256 -9.33 26.61 11.33
N ASN A 257 -9.60 25.39 10.89
CA ASN A 257 -9.72 24.22 11.78
C ASN A 257 -8.36 23.80 12.37
N ILE A 258 -7.28 23.91 11.60
CA ILE A 258 -5.91 23.67 12.10
C ILE A 258 -5.57 24.68 13.19
N LEU A 259 -5.78 25.98 12.95
CA LEU A 259 -5.47 27.03 13.92
C LEU A 259 -6.24 26.87 15.23
N LYS A 260 -7.53 26.47 15.17
CA LYS A 260 -8.33 26.17 16.36
C LYS A 260 -7.81 24.97 17.14
N SER A 261 -7.27 23.97 16.45
CA SER A 261 -6.69 22.78 17.09
C SER A 261 -5.37 23.12 17.79
N ILE A 262 -4.54 23.98 17.18
CA ILE A 262 -3.32 24.52 17.79
C ILE A 262 -3.68 25.36 19.03
N ALA A 263 -4.66 26.25 18.93
CA ALA A 263 -5.12 27.07 20.06
C ALA A 263 -5.63 26.21 21.23
N PHE A 264 -6.34 25.12 20.94
CA PHE A 264 -6.76 24.16 21.95
C PHE A 264 -5.58 23.47 22.65
N ASN A 265 -4.56 23.05 21.91
CA ASN A 265 -3.36 22.44 22.48
C ASN A 265 -2.62 23.42 23.39
N LEU A 266 -2.45 24.67 22.95
CA LEU A 266 -1.84 25.74 23.75
C LEU A 266 -2.63 26.01 25.04
N TYR A 267 -3.97 26.09 24.96
CA TYR A 267 -4.83 26.29 26.12
C TYR A 267 -4.74 25.14 27.14
N ARG A 268 -4.53 23.90 26.68
CA ARG A 268 -4.39 22.73 27.56
C ARG A 268 -2.97 22.57 28.13
N THR A 269 -1.98 23.29 27.61
CA THR A 269 -0.55 23.14 27.94
C THR A 269 -0.24 23.38 29.44
N PRO A 270 -0.79 24.41 30.12
CA PRO A 270 -0.52 24.63 31.55
C PRO A 270 -0.96 23.47 32.44
N GLY A 271 -2.07 22.79 32.12
CA GLY A 271 -2.57 21.65 32.88
C GLY A 271 -1.77 20.36 32.68
N ILE A 272 -1.08 20.21 31.55
CA ILE A 272 -0.22 19.05 31.24
C ILE A 272 1.14 19.19 31.94
N ILE A 273 1.69 20.40 31.97
CA ILE A 273 2.97 20.71 32.65
C ILE A 273 2.80 20.58 34.17
N MET A 274 1.68 21.03 34.75
CA MET A 274 1.42 20.88 36.19
C MET A 274 1.13 19.43 36.62
N SER A 275 0.52 18.61 35.76
CA SER A 275 0.24 17.19 36.04
C SER A 275 1.49 16.30 36.00
N SER A 276 2.59 16.76 35.39
CA SER A 276 3.86 16.04 35.30
C SER A 276 4.85 16.39 36.42
N CYS A 277 4.54 17.39 37.24
CA CYS A 277 5.35 17.81 38.39
C CYS A 277 4.88 17.25 39.75
N ILE A 278 3.85 16.41 39.80
CA ILE A 278 3.31 15.79 41.03
C ILE A 278 3.36 14.24 40.94
N GLY A 279 4.32 13.70 40.19
CA GLY A 279 4.57 12.26 40.08
C GLY A 279 5.87 11.88 40.76
#